data_AF-A0A0Q8E8G2-F1
#
_entry.id   AF-A0A0Q8E8G2-F1
#
_cell.length_a   1.000
_cell.length_b   1.000
_cell.length_c   1.000
_cell.angle_alpha   90.00
_cell.angle_beta   90.00
_cell.angle_gamma   90.00
#
_symmetry.space_group_name_H-M   'P 1'
#
loop_
_entity.id
_entity.type
_entity.pdbx_description
1 polymer ?
#
loop_
_entity_poly.entity_id
_entity_poly.type
_entity_poly.pdbx_seq_one_letter_code
_entity_poly.pdbx_strand_id
1 'polypeptide(L)' 'MNHIYNGMPAGDLGSEGWYKPWSGGNGGNCIEAMKLADGRVAVRQSADPDGPALIYSNGEIAAFIQGAKAGQADFLLT' A
#
# COMPACT_ATOMS: atom_id res chain seq x y z
N MET A 1 -15.70 -9.35 -13.30
CA MET A 1 -14.67 -8.41 -12.83
C MET A 1 -15.05 -8.04 -11.41
N ASN A 2 -14.27 -8.47 -10.42
CA ASN A 2 -14.59 -8.16 -9.03
C ASN A 2 -14.54 -6.66 -8.83
N HIS A 3 -15.58 -6.13 -8.19
CA HIS A 3 -15.64 -4.72 -7.82
C HIS A 3 -14.53 -4.45 -6.79
N ILE A 4 -13.55 -3.63 -7.17
CA ILE A 4 -12.46 -3.25 -6.27
C ILE A 4 -12.85 -1.99 -5.51
N TYR A 5 -12.90 -2.11 -4.19
CA TYR A 5 -13.24 -1.03 -3.27
C TYR A 5 -12.17 -0.89 -2.17
N ASN A 6 -12.07 0.31 -1.60
CA ASN A 6 -11.14 0.57 -0.51
C ASN A 6 -11.54 -0.21 0.76
N GLY A 7 -10.60 -0.94 1.37
CA GLY A 7 -10.84 -1.78 2.55
C GLY A 7 -11.31 -3.21 2.25
N MET A 8 -11.29 -3.65 1.00
CA MET A 8 -11.56 -5.06 0.67
C MET A 8 -10.47 -6.00 1.19
N PRO A 9 -10.77 -7.30 1.42
CA PRO A 9 -9.74 -8.28 1.77
C PRO A 9 -8.62 -8.29 0.72
N ALA A 10 -7.37 -8.19 1.17
CA ALA A 10 -6.24 -8.14 0.26
C ALA A 10 -6.06 -9.44 -0.55
N GLY A 11 -6.48 -10.58 0.02
CA GLY A 11 -6.51 -11.87 -0.68
C GLY A 11 -7.41 -11.86 -1.92
N ASP A 12 -8.48 -11.06 -1.94
CA ASP A 12 -9.39 -10.95 -3.09
C ASP A 12 -8.75 -10.20 -4.28
N LEU A 13 -7.64 -9.50 -4.06
CA LEU A 13 -6.83 -8.87 -5.11
C LEU A 13 -5.77 -9.80 -5.69
N GLY A 14 -5.62 -11.00 -5.12
CA GLY A 14 -4.59 -11.98 -5.49
C GLY A 14 -3.35 -11.93 -4.59
N SER A 15 -2.57 -13.01 -4.65
CA SER A 15 -1.34 -13.20 -3.86
C SER A 15 -0.07 -12.71 -4.56
N GLU A 16 -0.10 -12.53 -5.88
CA GLU A 16 1.03 -12.09 -6.69
C GLU A 16 1.03 -10.56 -6.90
N GLY A 17 2.19 -9.98 -7.21
CA GLY A 17 2.31 -8.55 -7.54
C GLY A 17 2.47 -7.60 -6.35
N TRP A 18 2.37 -8.10 -5.12
CA TRP A 18 2.72 -7.37 -3.90
C TRP A 18 4.24 -7.21 -3.78
N TYR A 19 4.68 -5.97 -3.60
CA TYR A 19 6.08 -5.59 -3.42
C TYR A 19 6.32 -5.08 -2.00
N LYS A 20 7.49 -5.42 -1.44
CA LYS A 20 7.96 -4.99 -0.12
C LYS A 20 9.10 -3.96 -0.30
N PRO A 21 8.78 -2.68 -0.60
CA PRO A 21 9.80 -1.70 -0.95
C PRO A 21 10.78 -1.37 0.18
N TRP A 22 10.48 -1.77 1.42
CA TRP A 22 11.28 -1.45 2.61
C TRP A 22 11.84 -2.69 3.32
N SER A 23 12.27 -3.69 2.56
CA SER A 23 12.82 -4.94 3.12
C SER A 23 14.24 -4.78 3.65
N GLY A 24 14.36 -4.49 4.94
CA GLY A 24 15.61 -4.59 5.71
C GLY A 24 15.85 -5.97 6.33
N GLY A 25 17.10 -6.27 6.69
CA GLY A 25 17.57 -7.59 7.15
C GLY A 25 17.03 -8.10 8.50
N ASN A 26 16.32 -7.28 9.27
CA ASN A 26 15.80 -7.64 10.60
C ASN A 26 14.33 -8.10 10.60
N GLY A 27 13.78 -8.52 9.45
CA GLY A 27 12.44 -9.14 9.40
C GLY A 27 11.26 -8.16 9.50
N GLY A 28 11.48 -6.86 9.32
CA GLY A 28 10.41 -5.85 9.32
C GLY A 28 10.05 -5.38 7.93
N ASN A 29 9.07 -6.02 7.29
CA ASN A 29 8.28 -5.40 6.22
C ASN A 29 6.88 -5.21 6.79
N CYS A 30 6.52 -4.00 7.19
CA CYS A 30 5.22 -3.73 7.80
C CYS A 30 4.17 -3.31 6.75
N ILE A 31 4.59 -3.03 5.51
CA ILE A 31 3.70 -2.57 4.45
C ILE A 31 4.12 -3.18 3.11
N GLU A 32 3.16 -3.72 2.38
CA GLU A 32 3.31 -4.13 0.97
C GLU A 32 2.47 -3.23 0.08
N ALA A 33 2.89 -3.05 -1.16
CA ALA A 33 2.16 -2.31 -2.16
C ALA A 33 2.04 -3.09 -3.48
N MET A 34 0.91 -2.95 -4.16
CA MET A 34 0.65 -3.56 -5.47
C MET A 34 0.05 -2.52 -6.42
N LYS A 35 0.51 -2.53 -7.67
CA LYS A 35 -0.12 -1.74 -8.75
C LYS A 35 -1.28 -2.56 -9.33
N LEU A 36 -2.47 -1.98 -9.32
CA LEU A 36 -3.66 -2.59 -9.91
C LEU A 36 -3.73 -2.32 -11.41
N ALA A 37 -4.41 -3.20 -12.14
CA ALA A 37 -4.54 -3.11 -13.60
C ALA A 37 -5.27 -1.84 -14.07
N ASP A 38 -6.08 -1.23 -13.20
CA ASP A 38 -6.80 0.03 -13.46
C ASP A 38 -6.00 1.29 -13.08
N GLY A 39 -4.72 1.13 -12.72
CA GLY A 39 -3.81 2.24 -12.40
C GLY A 39 -3.86 2.70 -10.94
N ARG A 40 -4.72 2.11 -10.11
CA ARG A 40 -4.71 2.34 -8.65
C ARG A 40 -3.56 1.60 -7.96
N VAL A 41 -3.33 1.94 -6.70
CA VAL A 41 -2.34 1.29 -5.84
C VAL A 41 -3.03 0.71 -4.62
N ALA A 42 -2.82 -0.57 -4.37
CA ALA A 42 -3.24 -1.25 -3.15
C ALA A 42 -2.09 -1.26 -2.13
N VAL A 43 -2.40 -1.06 -0.86
CA VAL A 43 -1.45 -1.09 0.25
C VAL A 43 -2.01 -1.98 1.36
N ARG A 44 -1.20 -2.90 1.91
CA ARG A 44 -1.60 -3.78 3.02
C ARG A 44 -0.50 -3.95 4.06
N GLN A 45 -0.89 -4.40 5.25
CA GLN A 45 0.04 -4.80 6.31
C GLN A 45 0.65 -6.17 5.97
N SER A 46 1.98 -6.28 5.89
CA SER A 46 2.60 -7.56 5.49
C SER A 46 2.44 -8.67 6.54
N ALA A 47 2.25 -8.31 7.82
CA ALA A 47 1.97 -9.28 8.89
C ALA A 47 0.52 -9.82 8.85
N ASP A 48 -0.35 -9.22 8.03
CA ASP A 48 -1.74 -9.61 7.86
C ASP A 48 -2.10 -9.57 6.35
N PRO A 49 -1.57 -10.49 5.54
CA PRO A 49 -1.68 -10.46 4.08
C PRO A 49 -3.11 -10.69 3.57
N ASP A 50 -4.01 -11.22 4.41
CA ASP A 50 -5.43 -11.44 4.10
C ASP A 50 -6.34 -10.34 4.68
N GLY A 51 -5.78 -9.43 5.50
CA GLY A 51 -6.45 -8.27 6.04
C GLY A 51 -6.87 -7.24 4.99
N PRO A 52 -7.45 -6.10 5.41
CA PRO A 52 -7.95 -5.09 4.48
C PRO A 52 -6.81 -4.42 3.69
N ALA A 53 -7.02 -4.23 2.39
CA ALA A 53 -6.18 -3.40 1.53
C ALA A 53 -6.73 -1.98 1.43
N LEU A 54 -5.86 -0.98 1.62
CA LEU A 54 -6.16 0.41 1.29
C LEU A 54 -5.89 0.65 -0.20
N ILE A 55 -6.88 1.19 -0.91
CA ILE A 55 -6.85 1.40 -2.36
C ILE A 55 -6.82 2.89 -2.66
N TYR A 56 -5.74 3.35 -3.26
CA TYR A 56 -5.50 4.75 -3.60
C TYR A 56 -5.46 4.94 -5.12
N SER A 57 -5.95 6.08 -5.58
CA SER A 57 -5.69 6.57 -6.93
C SER A 57 -4.20 6.90 -7.12
N ASN A 58 -3.77 6.96 -8.36
CA ASN A 58 -2.41 7.41 -8.69
C ASN A 58 -2.12 8.84 -8.19
N GLY A 59 -3.12 9.73 -8.26
CA GLY A 59 -3.00 11.11 -7.79
C GLY A 59 -2.80 11.23 -6.28
N GLU A 60 -3.52 10.42 -5.49
CA GLU A 60 -3.34 10.38 -4.03
C GLU A 60 -1.95 9.89 -3.64
N ILE A 61 -1.45 8.83 -4.28
CA ILE A 61 -0.08 8.35 -4.06
C ILE A 61 0.95 9.39 -4.47
N ALA A 62 0.76 10.07 -5.60
CA ALA A 62 1.65 11.14 -6.03
C ALA A 62 1.67 12.29 -5.01
N ALA A 63 0.51 12.73 -4.54
CA ALA A 63 0.40 13.76 -3.51
C ALA A 63 1.08 13.34 -2.19
N PHE A 64 0.84 12.10 -1.73
CA PHE A 64 1.49 11.55 -0.54
C PHE A 64 3.02 11.55 -0.67
N ILE A 65 3.56 11.09 -1.81
CA ILE A 65 5.01 11.07 -2.04
C ILE A 65 5.59 12.49 -2.03
N GLN A 66 4.92 13.47 -2.65
CA GLN A 66 5.40 14.86 -2.63
C GLN A 66 5.33 15.46 -1.22
N GLY A 67 4.24 15.23 -0.49
CA GLY A 67 4.08 15.71 0.89
C GLY A 67 5.12 15.09 1.83
N ALA A 68 5.37 13.79 1.73
CA ALA A 68 6.40 13.10 2.50
C ALA A 68 7.81 13.66 2.20
N LYS A 69 8.14 13.90 0.92
CA LYS A 69 9.40 14.53 0.53
C LYS A 69 9.53 15.97 1.02
N ALA A 70 8.42 16.68 1.19
CA ALA A 70 8.36 18.03 1.74
C ALA A 70 8.32 18.08 3.28
N GLY A 71 8.44 16.93 3.97
CA GLY A 71 8.40 16.85 5.44
C GLY A 71 6.99 16.97 6.03
N GLN A 72 5.93 16.97 5.21
CA GLN A 72 4.56 17.10 5.71
C GLN A 72 4.09 15.88 6.52
N ALA A 73 4.80 14.76 6.42
CA ALA A 73 4.52 13.54 7.18
C ALA A 73 5.36 13.43 8.46
N ASP A 74 6.25 14.39 8.75
CA ASP A 74 7.19 14.30 9.87
C ASP A 74 6.49 14.28 11.24
N PHE A 75 5.28 14.84 11.32
CA PHE A 75 4.44 14.79 12.53
C PHE A 75 4.12 13.35 12.98
N LEU A 76 4.29 12.34 12.13
CA LEU A 76 4.12 10.93 12.50
C LEU A 76 5.25 10.41 13.40
N LEU A 77 6.36 11.16 13.53
CA LEU A 77 7.54 10.79 14.31
C LEU A 77 7.70 11.60 15.60
N THR A 78 6.76 12.49 15.89
CA THR A 78 6.80 13.43 17.03
C THR A 78 5.55 13.30 17.87
#